data_AF-A0A563UDD7-F1
#
_entry.id   AF-A0A563UDD7-F1
#
_cell.length_a   1.000
_cell.length_b   1.000
_cell.length_c   1.000
_cell.angle_alpha   90.00
_cell.angle_beta   90.00
_cell.angle_gamma   90.00
#
_symmetry.space_group_name_H-M   'P 1'
#
loop_
_entity.id
_entity.type
_entity.pdbx_description
1 polymer ?
#
loop_
_entity_poly.entity_id
_entity_poly.type
_entity_poly.pdbx_seq_one_letter_code
_entity_poly.pdbx_strand_id
1 'polypeptide(L)'
;MATPVIGLDAIPHAVRNSKVLSATDLEQLGSVAALPSDEEIAAYTQREEIKDLFDATIGDTQTRDLQLHLKAKQLLATGRTDEAWMVLLAE
;
A
#
# COMPACT_ATOMS: atom_id res chain seq x y z
N MET A 1 11.22 -12.79 -22.44
CA MET A 1 9.76 -12.83 -22.18
C MET A 1 9.54 -11.72 -21.17
N ALA A 2 8.87 -10.62 -21.53
CA ALA A 2 8.65 -9.52 -20.60
C ALA A 2 7.47 -9.92 -19.70
N THR A 3 7.70 -10.04 -18.39
CA THR A 3 6.61 -10.12 -17.42
C THR A 3 5.82 -8.81 -17.54
N PRO A 4 4.53 -8.86 -17.88
CA PRO A 4 3.73 -7.66 -17.90
C PRO A 4 3.65 -7.14 -16.46
N VAL A 5 4.18 -5.94 -16.24
CA VAL A 5 3.91 -5.21 -15.01
C VAL A 5 2.45 -4.77 -15.02
N ILE A 6 1.85 -4.63 -13.85
CA ILE A 6 0.44 -4.24 -13.72
C ILE A 6 0.18 -2.83 -14.30
N GLY A 7 1.22 -1.99 -14.32
CA GLY A 7 1.17 -0.62 -14.82
C GLY A 7 0.36 0.29 -13.89
N LEU A 8 0.31 1.58 -14.26
CA LEU A 8 -0.44 2.57 -13.50
C LEU A 8 -1.96 2.31 -13.55
N ASP A 9 -2.45 1.61 -14.57
CA ASP A 9 -3.86 1.31 -14.80
C ASP A 9 -4.47 0.37 -13.76
N ALA A 10 -3.68 -0.55 -13.20
CA ALA A 10 -4.13 -1.40 -12.11
C ALA A 10 -4.22 -0.67 -10.76
N ILE A 11 -3.72 0.58 -10.67
CA ILE A 11 -3.72 1.33 -9.43
C ILE A 11 -5.12 1.86 -9.12
N PRO A 12 -5.68 1.55 -7.93
CA PRO A 12 -6.98 2.05 -7.52
C PRO A 12 -7.05 3.58 -7.55
N HIS A 13 -8.22 4.12 -7.89
CA HIS A 13 -8.41 5.56 -7.97
C HIS A 13 -8.14 6.29 -6.64
N ALA A 14 -8.40 5.64 -5.50
CA ALA A 14 -8.10 6.15 -4.16
C ALA A 14 -6.59 6.36 -3.95
N VAL A 15 -5.77 5.39 -4.37
CA VAL A 15 -4.30 5.45 -4.30
C VAL A 15 -3.77 6.51 -5.28
N ARG A 16 -4.28 6.52 -6.52
CA ARG A 16 -3.92 7.50 -7.56
C ARG A 16 -4.25 8.95 -7.17
N ASN A 17 -5.34 9.16 -6.44
CA ASN A 17 -5.76 10.48 -5.94
C ASN A 17 -5.35 10.73 -4.48
N SER A 18 -4.47 9.88 -3.93
CA SER A 18 -4.00 10.07 -2.57
C SER A 18 -3.24 11.39 -2.46
N LYS A 19 -3.53 12.15 -1.40
CA LYS A 19 -2.77 13.38 -1.07
C LYS A 19 -1.38 13.08 -0.48
N VAL A 20 -1.13 11.82 -0.13
CA VAL A 20 0.11 11.38 0.52
C VAL A 20 1.12 10.90 -0.51
N LEU A 21 0.68 10.06 -1.45
CA LEU A 21 1.52 9.45 -2.47
C LEU A 21 1.83 10.47 -3.58
N SER A 22 3.07 10.42 -4.06
CA SER A 22 3.61 11.31 -5.09
C SER A 22 3.57 10.61 -6.45
N ALA A 23 3.76 11.33 -7.56
CA ALA A 23 3.77 10.72 -8.89
C ALA A 23 4.79 9.56 -9.00
N THR A 24 5.98 9.72 -8.42
CA THR A 24 7.02 8.68 -8.36
C THR A 24 6.59 7.46 -7.56
N ASP A 25 5.86 7.65 -6.45
CA ASP A 25 5.33 6.55 -5.65
C ASP A 25 4.36 5.71 -6.48
N LEU A 26 3.49 6.37 -7.26
CA LEU A 26 2.55 5.70 -8.18
C LEU A 26 3.28 4.95 -9.29
N GLU A 27 4.33 5.54 -9.88
CA GLU A 27 5.16 4.86 -10.88
C GLU A 27 5.82 3.60 -10.31
N GLN A 28 6.35 3.66 -9.08
CA GLN A 28 6.91 2.49 -8.40
C GLN A 28 5.85 1.41 -8.17
N LEU A 29 4.66 1.79 -7.68
CA LEU A 29 3.56 0.86 -7.46
C LEU A 29 3.14 0.15 -8.75
N GLY A 30 3.11 0.86 -9.89
CA GLY A 30 2.80 0.28 -11.20
C GLY A 30 3.91 -0.58 -11.81
N SER A 31 5.12 -0.55 -11.24
CA SER A 31 6.28 -1.31 -11.70
C SER A 31 6.28 -2.76 -11.18
N VAL A 32 5.34 -3.14 -10.30
CA VAL A 32 5.23 -4.52 -9.82
C VAL A 32 4.69 -5.45 -10.89
N ALA A 33 5.17 -6.70 -10.90
CA ALA A 33 4.71 -7.73 -11.83
C ALA A 33 3.29 -8.22 -11.50
N ALA A 34 2.93 -8.23 -10.21
CA ALA A 34 1.63 -8.64 -9.70
C ALA A 34 1.35 -7.96 -8.36
N LEU A 35 0.07 -7.87 -8.00
CA LEU A 35 -0.35 -7.44 -6.67
C LEU A 35 -0.17 -8.60 -5.67
N PRO A 36 0.10 -8.31 -4.38
CA PRO A 36 0.16 -9.33 -3.34
C PRO A 36 -1.19 -10.03 -3.20
N SER A 37 -1.15 -11.32 -2.85
CA SER A 37 -2.36 -12.11 -2.66
C SER A 37 -3.04 -11.77 -1.32
N ASP A 38 -4.35 -12.02 -1.19
CA ASP A 38 -5.09 -11.81 0.06
C ASP A 38 -4.43 -12.49 1.27
N GLU A 39 -3.80 -13.66 1.08
CA GLU A 39 -3.08 -14.37 2.14
C GLU A 39 -1.82 -13.62 2.60
N GLU A 40 -1.10 -12.97 1.69
CA GLU A 40 0.06 -12.14 2.02
C GLU A 40 -0.35 -10.85 2.72
N ILE A 41 -1.42 -10.21 2.25
CA ILE A 41 -2.02 -9.03 2.87
C ILE A 41 -2.49 -9.36 4.29
N ALA A 42 -3.19 -10.48 4.45
CA ALA A 42 -3.62 -10.98 5.75
C ALA A 42 -2.42 -11.26 6.67
N ALA A 43 -1.38 -11.94 6.17
CA ALA A 43 -0.17 -12.20 6.94
C ALA A 43 0.55 -10.90 7.36
N TYR A 44 0.55 -9.89 6.49
CA TYR A 44 1.15 -8.58 6.80
C TYR A 44 0.34 -7.80 7.84
N THR A 45 -0.99 -7.78 7.71
CA THR A 45 -1.90 -7.14 8.68
C THR A 45 -1.93 -7.85 10.02
N GLN A 46 -1.57 -9.14 10.09
CA GLN A 46 -1.39 -9.85 11.36
C GLN A 46 -0.15 -9.42 12.14
N ARG A 47 0.80 -8.69 11.54
CA ARG A 47 1.98 -8.17 12.25
C ARG A 47 1.58 -7.20 13.34
N GLU A 48 2.23 -7.30 14.49
CA GLU A 48 1.99 -6.41 15.64
C GLU A 48 2.03 -4.94 15.22
N GLU A 49 3.04 -4.53 14.45
CA GLU A 49 3.17 -3.14 13.98
C GLU A 49 1.94 -2.61 13.22
N ILE A 50 1.33 -3.46 12.39
CA ILE A 50 0.14 -3.09 11.62
C ILE A 50 -1.08 -3.14 12.52
N LYS A 51 -1.24 -4.18 13.33
CA LYS A 51 -2.30 -4.26 14.34
C LYS A 51 -2.29 -3.04 15.26
N ASP A 52 -1.15 -2.63 15.80
CA ASP A 52 -0.98 -1.42 16.62
C ASP A 52 -1.42 -0.16 15.87
N LEU A 53 -1.10 -0.05 14.57
CA LEU A 53 -1.55 1.07 13.75
C LEU A 53 -3.07 1.06 13.56
N PHE A 54 -3.66 -0.11 13.31
CA PHE A 54 -5.11 -0.28 13.22
C PHE A 54 -5.77 0.03 14.56
N ASP A 55 -5.21 -0.45 15.68
CA ASP A 55 -5.71 -0.30 17.04
C ASP A 55 -5.66 1.16 17.51
N ALA A 56 -4.51 1.82 17.28
CA ALA A 56 -4.31 3.24 17.57
C ALA A 56 -5.22 4.17 16.76
N THR A 57 -5.77 3.69 15.64
CA THR A 57 -6.71 4.42 14.79
C THR A 57 -8.13 3.87 14.84
N ILE A 58 -8.45 2.99 15.81
CA ILE A 58 -9.81 2.50 16.02
C ILE A 58 -10.75 3.68 16.31
N GLY A 59 -11.81 3.79 15.50
CA GLY A 59 -12.80 4.85 15.61
C GLY A 59 -12.52 6.07 14.72
N ASP A 60 -11.31 6.20 14.18
CA ASP A 60 -10.88 7.30 13.32
C ASP A 60 -10.40 6.77 11.96
N THR A 61 -11.36 6.35 11.14
CA THR A 61 -11.10 5.80 9.79
C THR A 61 -10.34 6.78 8.90
N GLN A 62 -10.58 8.10 9.01
CA GLN A 62 -9.81 9.09 8.26
C GLN A 62 -8.32 9.10 8.61
N THR A 63 -8.01 8.95 9.91
CA THR A 63 -6.63 8.92 10.39
C THR A 63 -5.98 7.60 10.01
N ARG A 64 -6.72 6.49 10.09
CA ARG A 64 -6.26 5.17 9.63
C ARG A 64 -5.83 5.19 8.17
N ASP A 65 -6.72 5.65 7.28
CA ASP A 65 -6.45 5.84 5.85
C ASP A 65 -5.13 6.60 5.65
N LEU A 66 -5.03 7.77 6.28
CA LEU A 66 -3.83 8.61 6.16
C LEU A 66 -2.56 7.88 6.64
N GLN A 67 -2.64 7.15 7.76
CA GLN A 67 -1.53 6.39 8.32
C GLN A 67 -1.11 5.23 7.40
N LEU A 68 -2.07 4.47 6.84
CA LEU A 68 -1.80 3.40 5.89
C LEU A 68 -1.09 3.95 4.64
N HIS A 69 -1.61 5.04 4.07
CA HIS A 69 -0.98 5.69 2.92
C HIS A 69 0.41 6.26 3.23
N LEU A 70 0.62 6.82 4.43
CA LEU A 70 1.93 7.30 4.89
C LEU A 70 2.92 6.14 5.04
N LYS A 71 2.48 5.04 5.65
CA LYS A 71 3.27 3.83 5.82
C LYS A 71 3.67 3.24 4.46
N ALA A 72 2.72 3.16 3.52
CA ALA A 72 3.00 2.74 2.14
C ALA A 72 4.05 3.64 1.47
N LYS A 73 3.94 4.96 1.63
CA LYS A 73 4.96 5.90 1.13
C LYS A 73 6.35 5.66 1.74
N GLN A 74 6.43 5.41 3.06
CA GLN A 74 7.69 5.07 3.72
C GLN A 74 8.28 3.77 3.15
N LEU A 75 7.44 2.75 2.92
CA LEU A 75 7.85 1.49 2.33
C LEU A 75 8.39 1.69 0.90
N LEU A 76 7.71 2.48 0.06
CA LEU A 76 8.18 2.84 -1.28
C LEU A 76 9.52 3.57 -1.26
N ALA A 77 9.73 4.48 -0.30
CA ALA A 77 11.00 5.16 -0.11
C ALA A 77 12.16 4.21 0.25
N THR A 78 11.85 3.09 0.91
CA THR A 78 12.82 2.01 1.19
C THR A 78 12.94 0.97 0.06
N GLY A 79 12.22 1.15 -1.05
CA GLY A 79 12.18 0.20 -2.17
C GLY A 79 11.31 -1.04 -1.92
N ARG A 80 10.46 -1.02 -0.90
CA ARG A 80 9.57 -2.12 -0.52
C ARG A 80 8.18 -1.95 -1.14
N THR A 81 8.10 -2.08 -2.46
CA THR A 81 6.86 -1.87 -3.21
C THR A 81 5.77 -2.91 -2.89
N ASP A 82 6.13 -4.19 -2.75
CA ASP A 82 5.19 -5.25 -2.36
C ASP A 82 4.52 -4.98 -1.01
N GLU A 83 5.31 -4.58 -0.01
CA GLU A 83 4.77 -4.25 1.32
C GLU A 83 3.89 -3.00 1.28
N ALA A 84 4.25 -2.00 0.47
CA ALA A 84 3.42 -0.82 0.27
C ALA A 84 2.04 -1.21 -0.28
N TRP A 85 1.99 -2.15 -1.23
CA TRP A 85 0.73 -2.70 -1.71
C TRP A 85 -0.03 -3.45 -0.63
N MET A 86 0.64 -4.27 0.19
CA MET A 86 -0.03 -4.98 1.29
C MET A 86 -0.70 -4.01 2.27
N VAL A 87 -0.09 -2.86 2.54
CA VAL A 87 -0.66 -1.83 3.42
C VAL A 87 -1.79 -1.07 2.73
N LEU A 88 -1.64 -0.69 1.46
CA LEU A 88 -2.67 0.04 0.71
C LEU A 88 -3.92 -0.81 0.45
N LEU A 89 -3.77 -2.12 0.33
CA LEU A 89 -4.87 -3.07 0.13
C LEU A 89 -5.44 -3.61 1.45
N ALA A 90 -4.87 -3.22 2.59
CA ALA A 90 -5.36 -3.56 3.92
C ALA A 90 -6.48 -2.62 4.42
N GLU A 91 -6.88 -1.62 3.62
CA GLU A 91 -8.01 -0.71 3.88
C GLU A 91 -9.34 -1.46 4.09
#